data_AF-A0A1I1DAG6-F1
#
_entry.id   AF-A0A1I1DAG6-F1
#
_cell.length_a   1.000
_cell.length_b   1.000
_cell.length_c   1.000
_cell.angle_alpha   90.00
_cell.angle_beta   90.00
_cell.angle_gamma   90.00
#
_symmetry.space_group_name_H-M   'P 1'
#
loop_
_entity.id
_entity.type
_entity.pdbx_description
1 polymer ?
#
loop_
_entity_poly.entity_id
_entity_poly.type
_entity_poly.pdbx_seq_one_letter_code
_entity_poly.pdbx_strand_id
1 'polypeptide(L)' 'MKAMLAGFTAAILIAIGAWYGLNHAGFSSQAVYSSPNVRLE' A
#
# COMPACT_ATOMS: atom_id res chain seq x y z
N MET A 1 -11.14 6.52 23.70
CA MET A 1 -10.40 7.37 22.73
C MET A 1 -8.94 6.96 22.54
N LYS A 2 -8.17 6.66 23.60
CA LYS A 2 -6.75 6.24 23.46
C LYS A 2 -6.56 4.97 22.62
N ALA A 3 -7.43 3.97 22.80
CA ALA A 3 -7.42 2.75 21.99
C ALA A 3 -7.69 3.02 20.49
N MET A 4 -8.56 3.98 20.20
CA MET A 4 -8.88 4.37 18.82
C MET A 4 -7.68 5.08 18.17
N LEU A 5 -7.02 5.98 18.90
CA LEU A 5 -5.78 6.63 18.44
C LEU A 5 -4.66 5.61 18.20
N ALA A 6 -4.49 4.63 19.10
CA ALA A 6 -3.51 3.56 18.91
C ALA A 6 -3.79 2.73 17.66
N GLY A 7 -5.06 2.42 17.37
CA GLY A 7 -5.47 1.74 16.15
C GLY A 7 -5.14 2.53 14.87
N PHE A 8 -5.42 3.83 14.87
CA PHE A 8 -5.05 4.69 13.74
C PHE A 8 -3.54 4.81 13.55
N THR A 9 -2.78 4.98 14.64
CA THR A 9 -1.32 5.03 14.56
C THR A 9 -0.74 3.73 14.02
N ALA A 10 -1.25 2.58 14.48
CA ALA A 10 -0.85 1.27 13.97
C ALA A 10 -1.17 1.12 12.47
N ALA A 11 -2.37 1.54 12.04
CA ALA A 11 -2.77 1.48 10.63
C ALA A 11 -1.87 2.35 9.74
N ILE A 12 -1.49 3.55 10.19
CA ILE A 12 -0.59 4.44 9.45
C ILE A 12 0.79 3.80 9.28
N LEU A 13 1.36 3.24 10.36
CA LEU A 13 2.68 2.60 10.30
C LEU A 13 2.69 1.38 9.37
N ILE A 14 1.64 0.57 9.43
CA ILE A 14 1.47 -0.58 8.54
C ILE A 14 1.33 -0.12 7.09
N ALA A 15 0.56 0.93 6.83
CA ALA A 15 0.39 1.47 5.47
C ALA A 15 1.71 1.97 4.87
N ILE A 16 2.51 2.70 5.64
CA ILE A 16 3.83 3.19 5.17
C ILE A 16 4.78 2.01 4.93
N GLY A 17 4.85 1.07 5.88
CA GLY A 17 5.69 -0.12 5.76
C GLY A 17 5.30 -0.98 4.56
N ALA A 18 4.00 -1.16 4.31
CA ALA A 18 3.48 -1.85 3.15
C ALA A 18 3.82 -1.12 1.85
N TRP A 19 3.68 0.21 1.80
CA TRP A 19 4.04 0.99 0.61
C TRP A 19 5.52 0.84 0.26
N TYR A 20 6.43 0.98 1.22
CA TYR A 20 7.86 0.79 0.94
C TYR A 20 8.22 -0.67 0.67
N GLY A 21 7.76 -1.59 1.52
CA GLY A 21 8.09 -3.00 1.46
C GLY A 21 7.53 -3.72 0.25
N LEU A 22 6.23 -3.56 -0.05
CA LEU A 22 5.61 -4.18 -1.23
C LEU A 22 6.13 -3.56 -2.52
N ASN A 23 6.42 -2.25 -2.53
CA ASN A 23 7.02 -1.60 -3.70
C ASN A 23 8.45 -2.10 -3.98
N HIS A 24 9.28 -2.26 -2.94
CA HIS A 24 10.63 -2.80 -3.10
C HIS A 24 10.64 -4.30 -3.43
N ALA A 25 9.72 -5.07 -2.85
CA ALA A 25 9.60 -6.51 -3.12
C ALA A 25 8.90 -6.83 -4.46
N GLY A 26 8.55 -5.82 -5.28
CA GLY A 26 7.92 -6.01 -6.59
C GLY A 26 6.43 -6.38 -6.56
N PHE A 27 5.79 -6.34 -5.38
CA PHE A 27 4.38 -6.63 -5.17
C PHE A 27 3.48 -5.38 -5.25
N SER A 28 4.00 -4.24 -5.72
CA SER A 28 3.18 -3.04 -5.95
C SER A 28 2.11 -3.34 -7.00
N SER A 29 0.85 -3.44 -6.56
CA SER A 29 -0.30 -3.63 -7.45
C SER A 29 -0.43 -2.51 -8.48
N GLN A 30 0.03 -1.30 -8.12
CA GLN A 30 0.14 -0.19 -9.05
C GLN A 30 1.09 -0.55 -10.21
N ALA A 31 2.27 -1.09 -9.93
CA ALA A 31 3.22 -1.47 -10.98
C ALA A 31 2.77 -2.69 -11.78
N VAL A 32 2.20 -3.70 -11.11
CA VAL A 32 1.78 -4.97 -11.75
C VAL A 32 0.54 -4.78 -12.64
N TYR A 33 -0.44 -4.00 -12.22
CA TYR A 33 -1.73 -3.88 -12.91
C TYR A 33 -1.92 -2.58 -13.71
N SER A 34 -1.03 -1.59 -13.60
CA SER A 34 -1.15 -0.32 -14.37
C SER A 34 -0.35 -0.31 -15.68
N SER A 35 -0.15 -1.47 -16.30
CA SER A 35 0.51 -1.58 -17.61
C SER A 35 -0.40 -1.06 -18.74
N PRO A 36 0.15 -0.44 -19.81
CA PRO A 36 -0.63 -0.05 -20.98
C PRO A 36 -1.42 -1.21 -21.60
N ASN A 37 -0.91 -2.43 -21.45
CA ASN A 37 -1.52 -3.66 -21.98
C ASN A 37 -2.84 -4.07 -21.28
N VAL A 38 -3.24 -3.37 -20.21
CA VAL A 38 -4.49 -3.58 -19.44
C VAL A 38 -5.45 -2.39 -19.61
N ARG A 39 -5.03 -1.34 -20.31
CA ARG A 39 -5.89 -0.20 -20.67
C ARG A 39 -6.64 -0.59 -21.94
N LEU A 40 -7.97 -0.68 -21.84
CA LEU A 40 -8.85 -0.88 -22.99
C LEU A 40 -9.10 0.49 -23.65
N GLU A 41 -8.07 1.02 -24.30
CA GLU A 41 -8.19 2.13 -25.24
C GLU A 41 -8.27 1.63 -26.69
#